data_AF-A0A955TGD6-F1
#
_entry.id   AF-A0A955TGD6-F1
#
_cell.length_a   1.000
_cell.length_b   1.000
_cell.length_c   1.000
_cell.angle_alpha   90.00
_cell.angle_beta   90.00
_cell.angle_gamma   90.00
#
_symmetry.space_group_name_H-M   'P 1'
#
loop_
_entity.id
_entity.type
_entity.pdbx_description
1 polymer ?
#
loop_
_entity_poly.entity_id
_entity_poly.type
_entity_poly.pdbx_seq_one_letter_code
_entity_poly.pdbx_strand_id
1 'polypeptide(L)'
;TKYYIASSMYLHESIPIIPGYFSLTYIRNPGAAFGIMGTTSSGFRLIFFFLTSLFAMGLLITIFLRLEPHDWWGQMTIASIFGGAIGNFIDRLQYGEVIDFLDFYINGYHWPAFNVADSAISVGVCSLLLLFA
;
A
#
# COMPACT_ATOMS: atom_id res chain seq x y z
N THR A 1 -11.30 -0.20 -5.33
CA THR A 1 -11.57 -0.84 -4.02
C THR A 1 -11.68 0.20 -2.92
N LYS A 2 -10.65 1.03 -2.67
CA LYS A 2 -10.65 2.08 -1.63
C LYS A 2 -11.85 3.03 -1.66
N TYR A 3 -12.19 3.55 -2.84
CA TYR A 3 -13.37 4.41 -3.04
C TYR A 3 -14.67 3.75 -2.56
N TYR A 4 -14.85 2.46 -2.86
CA TYR A 4 -16.04 1.71 -2.46
C TYR A 4 -16.12 1.55 -0.94
N ILE A 5 -15.00 1.27 -0.26
CA ILE A 5 -14.95 1.22 1.20
C ILE A 5 -15.33 2.58 1.79
N ALA A 6 -14.71 3.66 1.31
CA ALA A 6 -14.96 5.01 1.81
C ALA A 6 -16.40 5.51 1.58
N SER A 7 -17.11 4.99 0.57
CA SER A 7 -18.50 5.36 0.27
C SER A 7 -19.54 4.47 0.96
N SER A 8 -19.14 3.30 1.46
CA SER A 8 -20.07 2.26 1.93
C SER A 8 -19.93 1.91 3.41
N MET A 9 -18.88 2.37 4.07
CA MET A 9 -18.59 2.09 5.48
C MET A 9 -18.33 3.38 6.26
N TYR A 10 -18.62 3.35 7.55
CA TYR A 10 -18.23 4.39 8.49
C TYR A 10 -16.76 4.21 8.91
N LEU A 11 -16.07 5.32 9.22
CA LEU A 11 -14.69 5.24 9.69
C LEU A 11 -14.62 4.40 10.98
N HIS A 12 -13.69 3.45 11.03
CA HIS A 12 -13.51 2.42 12.06
C HIS A 12 -14.59 1.34 12.14
N GLU A 13 -15.54 1.33 11.20
CA GLU A 13 -16.45 0.19 11.05
C GLU A 13 -15.68 -1.05 10.60
N SER A 14 -16.06 -2.22 11.11
CA SER A 14 -15.49 -3.51 10.74
C SER A 14 -16.61 -4.51 10.48
N ILE A 15 -16.69 -5.02 9.26
CA ILE A 15 -17.65 -5.99 8.79
C ILE A 15 -16.94 -7.34 8.66
N PRO A 16 -17.26 -8.34 9.51
CA PRO A 16 -16.63 -9.66 9.43
C PRO A 16 -17.05 -10.38 8.15
N ILE A 17 -16.06 -10.83 7.37
CA ILE A 17 -16.28 -11.62 6.14
C ILE A 17 -16.07 -13.11 6.43
N ILE A 18 -15.00 -13.43 7.17
CA ILE A 18 -14.73 -14.77 7.68
C ILE A 18 -14.57 -14.63 9.20
N PRO A 19 -15.60 -14.95 9.99
CA PRO A 19 -15.56 -14.79 11.44
C PRO A 19 -14.35 -15.48 12.07
N GLY A 20 -13.53 -14.72 12.80
CA GLY A 20 -12.33 -15.21 13.46
C GLY A 20 -11.05 -15.17 12.62
N TYR A 21 -11.13 -14.74 11.34
CA TYR A 21 -9.99 -14.73 10.41
C TYR A 21 -9.84 -13.45 9.60
N PHE A 22 -10.94 -12.89 9.08
CA PHE A 22 -10.88 -11.78 8.12
C PHE A 22 -12.11 -10.87 8.20
N SER A 23 -11.85 -9.57 8.25
CA SER A 23 -12.84 -8.50 8.23
C SER A 23 -12.49 -7.46 7.17
N LEU A 24 -13.52 -6.84 6.61
CA LEU A 24 -13.37 -5.54 5.95
C LEU A 24 -13.47 -4.46 7.01
N THR A 25 -12.41 -3.69 7.18
CA THR A 25 -12.38 -2.54 8.08
C THR A 25 -12.32 -1.25 7.26
N TYR A 26 -12.65 -0.11 7.85
CA TYR A 26 -12.33 1.18 7.24
C TYR A 26 -11.42 1.98 8.15
N ILE A 27 -10.13 1.96 7.84
CA ILE A 27 -9.10 2.70 8.59
C ILE A 27 -8.46 3.72 7.66
N ARG A 28 -8.20 4.92 8.19
CA ARG A 28 -7.33 5.89 7.56
C ARG A 28 -5.99 5.87 8.25
N ASN A 29 -4.95 5.57 7.48
CA ASN A 29 -3.60 5.43 7.96
C ASN A 29 -2.78 6.68 7.58
N PRO A 30 -2.49 7.56 8.55
CA PRO A 30 -1.65 8.72 8.30
C PRO A 30 -0.17 8.35 8.15
N GLY A 31 0.25 7.20 8.70
CA GLY A 31 1.62 6.71 8.75
C GLY A 31 2.02 5.83 7.56
N ALA A 32 3.09 5.08 7.77
CA ALA A 32 3.46 3.92 6.95
C ALA A 32 3.03 2.62 7.63
N ALA A 33 3.45 1.48 7.06
CA ALA A 33 3.27 0.17 7.66
C ALA A 33 3.72 0.16 9.14
N PHE A 34 3.02 -0.62 9.96
CA PHE A 34 3.28 -0.77 11.41
C PHE A 34 3.23 0.53 12.23
N GLY A 35 2.53 1.56 11.74
CA GLY A 35 2.39 2.84 12.47
C GLY A 35 3.66 3.69 12.47
N ILE A 36 4.63 3.37 11.62
CA ILE A 36 5.86 4.16 11.45
C ILE A 36 5.46 5.60 11.08
N MET A 37 6.02 6.57 11.82
CA MET A 37 5.74 8.02 11.72
C MET A 37 4.32 8.46 12.13
N GLY A 38 3.53 7.62 12.80
CA GLY A 38 2.19 8.00 13.29
C GLY A 38 2.19 9.20 14.26
N THR A 39 3.26 9.37 15.05
CA THR A 39 3.40 10.44 16.07
C THR A 39 4.15 11.67 15.57
N THR A 40 4.69 11.64 14.35
CA THR A 40 5.41 12.78 13.75
C THR A 40 4.43 13.86 13.30
N SER A 41 4.88 15.11 13.20
CA SER A 41 4.03 16.21 12.75
C SER A 41 3.42 15.90 11.37
N SER A 42 2.11 16.13 11.25
CA SER A 42 1.34 15.77 10.05
C SER A 42 1.91 16.43 8.78
N GLY A 43 2.40 17.67 8.89
CA GLY A 43 3.03 18.38 7.78
C GLY A 43 4.34 17.72 7.30
N PHE A 44 5.22 17.34 8.23
CA PHE A 44 6.47 16.65 7.87
C PHE A 44 6.17 15.29 7.22
N ARG A 45 5.23 14.54 7.80
CA ARG A 45 4.85 13.22 7.31
C ARG A 45 4.30 13.24 5.89
N LEU A 46 3.43 14.20 5.59
CA LEU A 46 2.85 14.35 4.25
C LEU A 46 3.94 14.71 3.23
N ILE A 47 4.81 15.66 3.55
CA ILE A 47 5.95 16.04 2.68
C ILE A 47 6.89 14.85 2.48
N PHE A 48 7.24 14.14 3.56
CA PHE A 48 8.13 12.98 3.52
C PHE A 48 7.58 11.88 2.61
N PHE A 49 6.33 11.45 2.80
CA PHE A 49 5.73 10.40 1.97
C PHE A 49 5.52 10.85 0.53
N PHE A 50 5.21 12.12 0.30
CA PHE A 50 5.07 12.66 -1.04
C PHE A 50 6.41 12.59 -1.79
N LEU A 51 7.48 13.12 -1.20
CA LEU A 51 8.81 13.15 -1.82
C LEU A 51 9.39 11.75 -2.01
N THR A 52 9.27 10.88 -1.02
CA THR A 52 9.77 9.50 -1.11
C THR A 52 9.00 8.69 -2.14
N SER A 53 7.68 8.85 -2.24
CA SER A 53 6.87 8.19 -3.28
C SER A 53 7.27 8.67 -4.67
N LEU A 54 7.46 9.97 -4.87
CA LEU A 54 7.86 10.53 -6.16
C LEU A 54 9.26 10.06 -6.56
N PHE A 55 10.19 10.03 -5.62
CA PHE A 55 11.53 9.50 -5.82
C PHE A 55 11.50 8.01 -6.19
N ALA A 56 10.77 7.19 -5.42
CA ALA A 56 10.64 5.76 -5.68
C ALA A 56 10.00 5.47 -7.05
N MET A 57 8.94 6.19 -7.41
CA MET A 57 8.30 6.08 -8.72
C MET A 57 9.25 6.48 -9.85
N GLY A 58 10.01 7.58 -9.70
CA GLY A 58 11.03 7.98 -10.65
C GLY A 58 12.11 6.91 -10.85
N LEU A 59 12.61 6.34 -9.75
CA LEU A 59 13.57 5.24 -9.78
C LEU A 59 13.01 4.01 -10.50
N LEU A 60 11.79 3.59 -10.17
CA LEU A 60 11.13 2.43 -10.81
C LEU A 60 10.94 2.65 -12.32
N ILE A 61 10.59 3.86 -12.76
CA ILE A 61 10.52 4.19 -14.20
C ILE A 61 11.91 4.02 -14.84
N THR A 62 12.96 4.55 -14.22
CA THR A 62 14.32 4.41 -14.78
C THR A 62 14.78 2.95 -14.86
N ILE A 63 14.41 2.11 -13.89
CA ILE A 63 14.70 0.68 -13.92
C ILE A 63 13.90 0.01 -15.04
N PHE A 64 12.59 0.29 -15.12
CA PHE A 64 11.71 -0.27 -16.14
C PHE A 64 12.23 0.00 -17.56
N LEU A 65 12.68 1.23 -17.84
CA LEU A 65 13.22 1.63 -19.14
C LEU A 65 14.55 0.96 -19.50
N ARG A 66 15.23 0.33 -18.53
CA ARG A 66 16.48 -0.42 -18.74
C ARG A 66 16.27 -1.92 -18.84
N LEU A 67 15.05 -2.42 -18.59
CA LEU A 67 14.75 -3.84 -18.74
C LEU A 67 14.75 -4.25 -20.21
N GLU A 68 15.15 -5.49 -20.47
CA GLU A 68 15.06 -6.04 -21.81
C GLU A 68 13.58 -6.19 -22.22
N PRO A 69 13.24 -5.96 -23.51
CA PRO A 69 11.85 -6.07 -23.96
C PRO A 69 11.18 -7.43 -23.69
N HIS A 70 11.97 -8.50 -23.60
CA HIS A 70 11.48 -9.87 -23.35
C HIS A 70 11.50 -10.27 -21.87
N ASP A 71 12.02 -9.42 -20.97
CA ASP A 71 12.00 -9.65 -19.52
C ASP A 71 10.62 -9.31 -18.94
N TRP A 72 9.64 -10.14 -19.28
CA TRP A 72 8.27 -9.99 -18.83
C TRP A 72 8.16 -10.11 -17.31
N TRP A 73 9.02 -10.91 -16.67
CA TRP A 73 9.00 -11.08 -15.22
C TRP A 73 9.44 -9.79 -14.54
N GLY A 74 10.60 -9.23 -14.90
CA GLY A 74 11.08 -7.96 -14.36
C GLY A 74 10.09 -6.82 -14.63
N GLN A 75 9.48 -6.78 -15.81
CA GLN A 75 8.47 -5.78 -16.14
C GLN A 75 7.24 -5.87 -15.22
N MET A 76 6.73 -7.09 -14.96
CA MET A 76 5.60 -7.31 -14.05
C MET A 76 5.95 -7.00 -12.60
N THR A 77 7.16 -7.34 -12.17
CA THR A 77 7.70 -6.99 -10.85
C THR A 77 7.67 -5.49 -10.64
N ILE A 78 8.27 -4.71 -11.55
CA ILE A 78 8.35 -3.26 -11.45
C ILE A 78 6.97 -2.60 -11.59
N ALA A 79 6.13 -3.08 -12.53
CA ALA A 79 4.78 -2.58 -12.72
C ALA A 79 3.90 -2.78 -11.47
N SER A 80 4.05 -3.92 -10.77
CA SER A 80 3.30 -4.21 -9.53
C SER A 80 3.66 -3.24 -8.41
N ILE A 81 4.96 -3.01 -8.18
CA ILE A 81 5.44 -2.06 -7.16
C ILE A 81 5.00 -0.63 -7.53
N PHE A 82 5.17 -0.25 -8.79
CA PHE A 82 4.84 1.09 -9.28
C PHE A 82 3.34 1.38 -9.19
N GLY A 83 2.49 0.42 -9.60
CA GLY A 83 1.04 0.54 -9.51
C GLY A 83 0.56 0.68 -8.05
N GLY A 84 1.14 -0.09 -7.13
CA GLY A 84 0.85 0.07 -5.71
C GLY A 84 1.33 1.41 -5.14
N ALA A 85 2.53 1.86 -5.52
CA ALA A 85 3.06 3.17 -5.11
C ALA A 85 2.13 4.31 -5.56
N ILE A 86 1.67 4.29 -6.83
CA ILE A 86 0.68 5.24 -7.34
C ILE A 86 -0.62 5.19 -6.53
N GLY A 87 -1.16 4.00 -6.27
CA GLY A 87 -2.42 3.85 -5.56
C GLY A 87 -2.41 4.43 -4.14
N ASN A 88 -1.27 4.32 -3.45
CA ASN A 88 -1.08 4.92 -2.12
C ASN A 88 -0.71 6.42 -2.18
N PHE A 89 -0.10 6.86 -3.27
CA PHE A 89 0.23 8.26 -3.50
C PHE A 89 -1.02 9.10 -3.81
N ILE A 90 -1.95 8.58 -4.62
CA ILE A 90 -3.23 9.23 -4.92
C ILE A 90 -4.05 9.47 -3.65
N ASP A 91 -4.14 8.47 -2.77
CA ASP A 91 -4.80 8.61 -1.48
C ASP A 91 -4.20 9.75 -0.65
N ARG A 92 -2.87 9.79 -0.55
CA ARG A 92 -2.17 10.84 0.21
C ARG A 92 -2.38 12.23 -0.40
N LEU A 93 -2.47 12.32 -1.72
CA LEU A 93 -2.81 13.57 -2.41
C LEU A 93 -4.24 14.03 -2.09
N GLN A 94 -5.19 13.11 -2.08
CA GLN A 94 -6.61 13.43 -1.94
C GLN A 94 -7.06 13.61 -0.48
N TYR A 95 -6.51 12.81 0.42
CA TYR A 95 -6.97 12.68 1.81
C TYR A 95 -5.88 12.98 2.84
N GLY A 96 -4.61 13.06 2.44
CA GLY A 96 -3.47 13.18 3.36
C GLY A 96 -3.10 11.87 4.09
N GLU A 97 -3.88 10.82 3.88
CA GLU A 97 -3.82 9.52 4.56
C GLU A 97 -4.15 8.41 3.57
N VAL A 98 -3.80 7.17 3.88
CA VAL A 98 -4.10 5.98 3.06
C VAL A 98 -5.33 5.27 3.59
N ILE A 99 -6.20 4.80 2.70
CA ILE A 99 -7.34 3.96 3.08
C ILE A 99 -6.91 2.50 3.15
N ASP A 100 -6.94 1.93 4.36
CA ASP A 100 -6.66 0.53 4.66
C ASP A 100 -7.95 -0.18 5.03
N PHE A 101 -8.13 -1.41 4.54
CA PHE A 101 -9.41 -2.10 4.65
C PHE A 101 -9.37 -3.62 4.73
N LEU A 102 -8.23 -4.24 4.49
CA LEU A 102 -8.04 -5.67 4.66
C LEU A 102 -7.49 -5.91 6.07
N ASP A 103 -8.31 -6.48 6.95
CA ASP A 103 -7.94 -6.82 8.32
C ASP A 103 -7.96 -8.33 8.51
N PHE A 104 -6.78 -8.92 8.68
CA PHE A 104 -6.61 -10.35 8.94
C PHE A 104 -6.17 -10.55 10.39
N TYR A 105 -6.83 -11.48 11.08
CA TYR A 105 -6.61 -11.68 12.51
C TYR A 105 -6.84 -13.13 12.91
N ILE A 106 -6.17 -13.59 13.97
CA ILE A 106 -6.39 -14.92 14.56
C ILE A 106 -6.36 -14.77 16.09
N ASN A 107 -7.37 -15.30 16.78
CA ASN A 107 -7.48 -15.25 18.25
C ASN A 107 -7.34 -13.83 18.84
N GLY A 108 -7.86 -12.81 18.13
CA GLY A 108 -7.78 -11.41 18.55
C GLY A 108 -6.41 -10.73 18.29
N TYR A 109 -5.44 -11.44 17.71
CA TYR A 109 -4.21 -10.83 17.21
C TYR A 109 -4.41 -10.40 15.76
N HIS A 110 -4.32 -9.09 15.52
CA HIS A 110 -4.50 -8.49 14.21
C HIS A 110 -3.16 -8.25 13.51
N TRP A 111 -3.07 -8.66 12.26
CA TRP A 111 -2.07 -8.12 11.35
C TRP A 111 -2.44 -6.65 11.04
N PRO A 112 -1.47 -5.73 10.89
CA PRO A 112 -1.79 -4.35 10.52
C PRO A 112 -2.65 -4.31 9.27
N ALA A 113 -3.78 -3.59 9.34
CA ALA A 113 -4.66 -3.45 8.19
C ALA A 113 -3.90 -2.88 6.99
N PHE A 114 -4.21 -3.39 5.81
CA PHE A 114 -3.55 -3.01 4.57
C PHE A 114 -4.56 -2.93 3.42
N ASN A 115 -4.09 -2.63 2.21
CA ASN A 115 -4.93 -2.55 1.04
C ASN A 115 -4.31 -3.27 -0.18
N VAL A 116 -5.03 -3.24 -1.30
CA VAL A 116 -4.59 -3.90 -2.55
C VAL A 116 -3.29 -3.29 -3.10
N ALA A 117 -3.05 -2.00 -2.89
CA ALA A 117 -1.80 -1.35 -3.31
C ALA A 117 -0.61 -1.87 -2.49
N ASP A 118 -0.77 -2.06 -1.17
CA ASP A 118 0.27 -2.66 -0.32
C ASP A 118 0.52 -4.12 -0.71
N SER A 119 -0.53 -4.85 -1.10
CA SER A 119 -0.41 -6.22 -1.59
C SER A 119 0.42 -6.27 -2.88
N ALA A 120 0.16 -5.36 -3.82
CA ALA A 120 0.92 -5.26 -5.08
C ALA A 120 2.39 -4.91 -4.84
N ILE A 121 2.67 -3.97 -3.93
CA ILE A 121 4.04 -3.65 -3.51
C ILE A 121 4.71 -4.86 -2.89
N SER A 122 4.04 -5.55 -1.95
CA SER A 122 4.62 -6.68 -1.22
C SER A 122 4.95 -7.84 -2.16
N VAL A 123 4.02 -8.22 -3.03
CA VAL A 123 4.24 -9.28 -4.05
C VAL A 123 5.35 -8.87 -5.02
N GLY A 124 5.36 -7.61 -5.46
CA GLY A 124 6.42 -7.09 -6.32
C GLY A 124 7.79 -7.13 -5.65
N VAL A 125 7.91 -6.72 -4.39
CA VAL A 125 9.17 -6.80 -3.63
C VAL A 125 9.61 -8.26 -3.45
N CYS A 126 8.71 -9.18 -3.11
CA CYS A 126 9.05 -10.60 -3.04
C CYS A 126 9.54 -11.13 -4.39
N SER A 127 8.87 -10.76 -5.48
CA SER A 127 9.27 -11.14 -6.85
C SER A 127 10.64 -10.55 -7.23
N LEU A 128 10.93 -9.31 -6.83
CA LEU A 128 12.23 -8.67 -7.01
C LEU A 128 13.32 -9.45 -6.26
N LEU A 129 13.08 -9.79 -4.99
CA LEU A 129 14.04 -10.55 -4.19
C LEU A 129 14.34 -11.91 -4.82
N LEU A 130 13.34 -12.59 -5.39
CA LEU A 130 13.54 -13.88 -6.08
C LEU A 130 14.32 -13.76 -7.38
N LEU A 131 14.25 -12.63 -8.08
CA LEU A 131 15.03 -12.40 -9.30
C LEU A 131 16.52 -12.14 -9.02
N PHE A 132 16.82 -11.56 -7.85
CA PHE A 132 18.18 -11.14 -7.47
C PHE A 132 18.82 -12.02 -6.38
N ALA A 133 18.14 -13.08 -5.94
CA ALA A 133 18.66 -14.10 -5.02
C ALA A 133 19.34 -15.24 -5.79
#